data_AF-A0A3L8BBV7-F1
#
_entry.id   AF-A0A3L8BBV7-F1
#
_cell.length_a   1.000
_cell.length_b   1.000
_cell.length_c   1.000
_cell.angle_alpha   90.00
_cell.angle_beta   90.00
_cell.angle_gamma   90.00
#
_symmetry.space_group_name_H-M   'P 1'
#
loop_
_entity.id
_entity.type
_entity.pdbx_description
1 polymer ?
#
loop_
_entity_poly.entity_id
_entity_poly.type
_entity_poly.pdbx_seq_one_letter_code
_entity_poly.pdbx_strand_id
1 'polypeptide(L)'
;MGNIVKAFLIVAVILLVSLVLGMYQIQNDHDIQVDLIYFAEPIEMSVARFGMAFFFGGVLVGIGLCVLICVVLGFEVAAARREASKLTKELKKLRERNLKETT
;
A
#
# COMPACT_ATOMS: atom_id res chain seq x y z
N MET A 1 -0.18 -16.27 -13.26
CA MET A 1 -0.08 -17.13 -12.06
C MET A 1 0.71 -16.49 -10.92
N GLY A 2 1.88 -15.86 -11.13
CA GLY A 2 2.70 -15.31 -10.04
C GLY A 2 2.01 -14.28 -9.12
N ASN A 3 1.15 -13.39 -9.65
CA ASN A 3 0.48 -12.37 -8.83
C ASN A 3 -0.61 -12.94 -7.91
N ILE A 4 -1.28 -14.01 -8.32
CA ILE A 4 -2.30 -14.70 -7.51
C ILE A 4 -1.63 -15.40 -6.33
N VAL A 5 -0.50 -16.06 -6.56
CA VAL A 5 0.27 -16.73 -5.50
C VAL A 5 0.79 -15.71 -4.47
N LYS A 6 1.26 -14.54 -4.91
CA LYS A 6 1.69 -13.47 -4.00
C LYS A 6 0.53 -12.93 -3.15
N ALA A 7 -0.64 -12.73 -3.75
CA ALA A 7 -1.82 -12.31 -3.00
C ALA A 7 -2.24 -13.36 -1.97
N PHE A 8 -2.21 -14.64 -2.35
CA PHE A 8 -2.52 -15.75 -1.44
C PHE A 8 -1.53 -15.84 -0.27
N LEU A 9 -0.24 -15.62 -0.52
CA LEU A 9 0.78 -15.59 0.52
C LEU A 9 0.56 -14.44 1.51
N ILE A 10 0.22 -13.24 1.03
CA ILE A 10 -0.07 -12.10 1.90
C ILE A 10 -1.28 -12.41 2.79
N VAL A 11 -2.35 -12.96 2.22
CA VAL A 11 -3.54 -13.36 2.99
C VAL A 11 -3.20 -14.45 4.00
N ALA A 12 -2.40 -15.45 3.62
CA ALA A 12 -1.96 -16.51 4.52
C ALA A 12 -1.14 -15.97 5.70
N VAL A 13 -0.23 -15.02 5.47
CA VAL A 13 0.54 -14.36 6.53
C VAL A 13 -0.38 -13.56 7.46
N ILE A 14 -1.34 -12.80 6.91
CA ILE A 14 -2.31 -12.04 7.71
C ILE A 14 -3.13 -12.97 8.59
N LEU A 15 -3.62 -14.08 8.04
CA LEU A 15 -4.39 -15.08 8.78
C LEU A 15 -3.55 -15.76 9.86
N LEU A 16 -2.28 -16.08 9.58
CA LEU A 16 -1.39 -16.71 10.54
C LEU A 16 -1.08 -15.76 11.71
N VAL A 17 -0.79 -14.49 11.43
CA VAL A 17 -0.58 -13.47 12.49
C VAL A 17 -1.85 -13.27 13.31
N SER A 18 -3.01 -13.20 12.64
CA SER A 18 -4.31 -13.05 13.32
C SER A 18 -4.64 -14.26 14.20
N LEU A 19 -4.31 -15.48 13.74
CA LEU A 19 -4.49 -16.72 14.49
C LEU A 19 -3.58 -16.74 15.73
N VAL A 20 -2.29 -16.41 15.58
CA VAL A 20 -1.33 -16.40 16.69
C VAL A 20 -1.73 -15.36 17.74
N LEU A 21 -2.06 -14.14 17.31
CA LEU A 21 -2.50 -13.07 18.22
C LEU A 21 -3.84 -13.39 18.87
N GLY A 22 -4.79 -13.98 18.13
CA GLY A 22 -6.07 -14.42 18.66
C GLY A 22 -5.95 -15.57 19.67
N MET A 23 -5.07 -16.54 19.42
CA MET A 23 -4.76 -17.60 20.38
C MET A 23 -4.09 -17.03 21.65
N TYR A 24 -3.16 -16.08 21.48
CA TYR A 24 -2.58 -15.36 22.61
C TYR A 24 -3.63 -14.57 23.40
N GLN A 25 -4.64 -14.01 22.74
CA GLN A 25 -5.74 -13.31 23.41
C GLN A 25 -6.63 -14.27 24.22
N ILE A 26 -6.88 -15.48 23.72
CA ILE A 26 -7.69 -16.50 24.42
C ILE A 26 -6.94 -17.10 25.61
N GLN A 27 -5.61 -17.22 25.52
CA GLN A 27 -4.78 -17.80 26.58
C GLN A 27 -4.32 -16.78 27.64
N ASN A 28 -4.19 -15.50 27.28
CA ASN A 28 -3.91 -14.41 28.23
C ASN A 28 -5.20 -13.69 28.63
N ASP A 29 -5.90 -14.26 29.59
CA ASP A 29 -7.01 -13.63 30.34
C ASP A 29 -6.48 -12.84 31.57
N HIS A 30 -5.17 -12.52 31.58
CA HIS A 30 -4.55 -11.67 32.58
C HIS A 30 -4.38 -10.27 32.00
N ASP A 31 -5.05 -9.29 32.61
CA ASP A 31 -4.83 -7.86 32.36
C ASP A 31 -3.41 -7.48 32.78
N ILE A 32 -2.50 -7.53 31.82
CA ILE A 32 -1.16 -6.97 31.97
C ILE A 32 -1.30 -5.49 31.59
N GLN A 33 -1.02 -4.60 32.55
CA GLN A 33 -0.93 -3.16 32.31
C GLN A 33 0.14 -2.90 31.25
N VAL A 34 -0.29 -2.49 30.05
CA VAL A 34 0.62 -2.03 29.01
C VAL A 34 0.90 -0.57 29.30
N ASP A 35 2.09 -0.29 29.84
CA ASP A 35 2.53 1.07 30.10
C ASP A 35 2.83 1.75 28.75
N LEU A 36 1.86 2.49 28.21
CA LEU A 36 2.05 3.27 26.99
C LEU A 36 2.87 4.51 27.33
N ILE A 37 4.09 4.59 26.81
CA ILE A 37 5.00 5.76 26.94
C ILE A 37 4.32 7.11 26.57
N TYR A 38 3.21 7.09 25.84
CA TYR A 38 2.48 8.26 25.35
C TYR A 38 1.15 8.59 26.06
N PHE A 39 0.62 7.74 26.95
CA PHE A 39 -0.66 7.97 27.65
C PHE A 39 -0.51 7.74 29.15
N ALA A 40 -0.88 8.74 29.96
CA ALA A 40 -0.69 8.77 31.41
C ALA A 40 -1.70 7.92 32.21
N GLU A 41 -2.69 7.31 31.56
CA GLU A 41 -3.64 6.40 32.19
C GLU A 41 -3.40 4.97 31.70
N PRO A 42 -3.22 3.99 32.61
CA PRO A 42 -3.04 2.59 32.24
C PRO A 42 -4.34 2.10 31.62
N ILE A 43 -4.35 1.97 30.29
CA ILE A 43 -5.46 1.33 29.59
C ILE A 43 -5.33 -0.16 29.89
N GLU A 44 -6.27 -0.71 30.67
CA GLU A 44 -6.41 -2.15 30.89
C GLU A 44 -6.80 -2.81 29.56
N MET A 45 -5.78 -3.16 28.78
CA MET A 45 -5.94 -3.82 27.51
C MET A 45 -4.86 -4.89 27.40
N SER A 46 -5.26 -6.15 27.39
CA SER A 46 -4.39 -7.29 27.12
C SER A 46 -3.44 -7.00 25.95
N VAL A 47 -2.15 -7.34 26.11
CA VAL A 47 -1.09 -7.18 25.10
C VAL A 47 -1.52 -7.71 23.73
N ALA A 48 -2.32 -8.78 23.71
CA ALA A 48 -2.85 -9.36 22.48
C ALA A 48 -3.85 -8.43 21.77
N ARG A 49 -4.70 -7.72 22.52
CA ARG A 49 -5.69 -6.78 21.99
C ARG A 49 -5.02 -5.50 21.49
N PHE A 50 -3.98 -5.02 22.18
CA PHE A 50 -3.12 -3.94 21.69
C PHE A 50 -2.41 -4.35 20.38
N GLY A 51 -1.81 -5.55 20.36
CA GLY A 51 -1.16 -6.10 19.16
C GLY A 51 -2.10 -6.24 17.97
N MET A 52 -3.33 -6.72 18.20
CA MET A 52 -4.37 -6.79 17.17
C MET A 52 -4.74 -5.40 16.63
N ALA A 53 -4.97 -4.41 17.51
CA ALA A 53 -5.32 -3.06 17.10
C ALA A 53 -4.22 -2.41 16.24
N PHE A 54 -2.95 -2.53 16.65
CA PHE A 54 -1.81 -2.04 15.87
C PHE A 54 -1.64 -2.78 14.54
N PHE A 55 -1.83 -4.10 14.54
CA PHE A 55 -1.71 -4.90 13.31
C PHE A 55 -2.78 -4.51 12.29
N PHE A 56 -4.05 -4.47 12.68
CA PHE A 56 -5.14 -4.07 11.78
C PHE A 56 -5.04 -2.60 11.37
N GLY A 57 -4.66 -1.71 12.30
CA GLY A 57 -4.39 -0.30 12.00
C GLY A 57 -3.28 -0.16 10.96
N GLY A 58 -2.16 -0.86 11.14
CA GLY A 58 -1.05 -0.88 10.19
C GLY A 58 -1.43 -1.44 8.82
N VAL A 59 -2.22 -2.53 8.77
CA VAL A 59 -2.72 -3.10 7.52
C VAL A 59 -3.60 -2.10 6.76
N LEU A 60 -4.53 -1.42 7.45
CA LEU A 60 -5.41 -0.42 6.83
C LEU A 60 -4.61 0.78 6.30
N VAL A 61 -3.66 1.30 7.06
CA VAL A 61 -2.77 2.38 6.63
C VAL A 61 -1.94 1.94 5.42
N GLY A 62 -1.41 0.72 5.43
CA GLY A 62 -0.65 0.16 4.30
C GLY A 62 -1.48 0.06 3.02
N ILE A 63 -2.73 -0.42 3.12
CA ILE A 63 -3.66 -0.46 1.97
C ILE A 63 -3.91 0.97 1.45
N GLY A 64 -4.16 1.92 2.36
CA GLY A 64 -4.37 3.32 2.00
C GLY A 64 -3.19 3.92 1.23
N LEU A 65 -1.96 3.68 1.69
CA LEU A 65 -0.74 4.13 1.02
C LEU A 65 -0.58 3.50 -0.37
N CYS A 66 -0.84 2.20 -0.51
CA CYS A 66 -0.79 1.53 -1.81
C CYS A 66 -1.78 2.14 -2.82
N VAL A 67 -3.02 2.42 -2.39
CA VAL A 67 -4.02 3.07 -3.24
C VAL A 67 -3.57 4.46 -3.65
N LEU A 68 -3.04 5.24 -2.70
CA LEU A 68 -2.56 6.59 -2.97
C LEU A 68 -1.40 6.60 -3.98
N ILE A 69 -0.46 5.66 -3.84
CA ILE A 69 0.65 5.49 -4.80
C ILE A 69 0.11 5.15 -6.20
N CYS A 70 -0.84 4.22 -6.31
CA CYS A 70 -1.47 3.89 -7.58
C CYS A 70 -2.16 5.09 -8.24
N VAL A 71 -2.80 5.95 -7.45
CA VAL A 71 -3.43 7.18 -7.95
C VAL A 71 -2.38 8.16 -8.47
N VAL A 72 -1.30 8.41 -7.71
CA VAL A 72 -0.21 9.30 -8.13
C VAL A 72 0.45 8.79 -9.41
N LEU A 73 0.81 7.51 -9.47
CA LEU A 73 1.35 6.87 -10.67
C LEU A 73 0.38 6.98 -11.86
N GLY A 74 -0.92 6.85 -11.60
CA GLY A 74 -1.95 7.06 -12.63
C GLY A 74 -1.90 8.46 -13.24
N PHE A 75 -1.73 9.49 -12.40
CA PHE A 75 -1.55 10.87 -12.88
C PHE A 75 -0.25 11.07 -13.64
N GLU A 76 0.87 10.55 -13.13
CA GLU A 76 2.18 10.65 -13.80
C GLU A 76 2.16 9.96 -15.17
N VAL A 77 1.57 8.78 -15.27
CA VAL A 77 1.43 8.05 -16.54
C VAL A 77 0.55 8.83 -17.53
N ALA A 78 -0.53 9.45 -17.06
CA ALA A 78 -1.40 10.27 -17.91
C ALA A 78 -0.66 11.52 -18.42
N ALA A 79 0.12 12.19 -17.56
CA ALA A 79 0.95 13.32 -17.94
C ALA A 79 2.02 12.90 -18.97
N ALA A 80 2.77 11.84 -18.68
CA ALA A 80 3.80 11.30 -19.57
C ALA A 80 3.23 10.90 -20.94
N ARG A 81 2.03 10.30 -20.99
CA ARG A 81 1.33 9.98 -22.25
C ARG A 81 0.99 11.23 -23.06
N ARG A 82 0.56 12.31 -22.40
CA ARG A 82 0.25 13.59 -23.06
C ARG A 82 1.51 14.22 -23.66
N GLU A 83 2.62 14.22 -22.92
CA GLU A 83 3.91 14.72 -23.41
C GLU A 83 4.43 13.88 -24.58
N ALA A 84 4.42 12.55 -24.46
CA ALA A 84 4.83 11.66 -25.54
C ALA A 84 4.02 11.91 -26.83
N SER A 85 2.71 12.15 -26.72
CA SER A 85 1.87 12.49 -27.87
C SER A 85 2.24 13.83 -28.51
N LYS A 86 2.58 14.85 -27.71
CA LYS A 86 3.05 16.16 -28.21
C LYS A 86 4.38 16.02 -28.96
N LEU A 87 5.36 15.37 -28.33
CA LEU A 87 6.68 15.08 -28.92
C LEU A 87 6.54 14.30 -30.24
N THR A 88 5.66 13.30 -30.28
CA THR A 88 5.40 12.52 -31.50
C THR A 88 4.83 13.39 -32.63
N LYS A 89 3.93 14.33 -32.32
CA LYS A 89 3.37 15.26 -33.31
C LYS A 89 4.43 16.23 -33.85
N GLU A 90 5.32 16.72 -33.00
CA GLU A 90 6.44 17.58 -33.41
C GLU A 90 7.42 16.85 -34.31
N LEU A 91 7.81 15.62 -33.95
CA LEU A 91 8.62 14.74 -34.78
C LEU A 91 8.00 14.53 -36.16
N LYS A 92 6.68 14.30 -36.23
CA LYS A 92 5.96 14.14 -37.49
C LYS A 92 6.02 15.41 -38.35
N LYS A 93 5.80 16.59 -37.77
CA LYS A 93 5.88 17.88 -38.48
C LYS A 93 7.29 18.16 -39.02
N LEU A 94 8.33 17.88 -38.24
CA LEU A 94 9.72 18.03 -38.67
C LEU A 94 10.08 17.09 -39.82
N ARG A 95 9.57 15.85 -39.76
CA ARG A 95 9.76 14.86 -40.83
C ARG A 95 9.07 15.28 -42.13
N GLU A 96 7.83 15.78 -42.04
CA GLU A 96 7.10 16.30 -43.19
C GLU A 96 7.77 17.54 -43.81
N ARG A 97 8.34 18.44 -42.99
CA ARG A 97 9.13 19.58 -43.49
C ARG A 97 10.41 19.16 -44.20
N ASN A 98 11.17 18.23 -43.63
CA ASN A 98 12.40 17.71 -44.26
C ASN A 98 12.13 17.04 -45.62
N LEU A 99 11.05 16.26 -45.71
CA LEU A 99 10.65 15.65 -46.99
C LEU A 99 10.24 16.70 -48.05
N LYS A 100 9.62 17.80 -47.62
CA LYS A 100 9.16 18.86 -48.51
C LYS A 100 10.27 19.80 -48.99
N GLU A 101 11.39 19.90 -48.27
CA GLU A 101 12.58 20.64 -48.73
C GLU A 101 13.48 19.81 -49.66
N THR A 102 13.32 18.49 -49.67
CA THR A 102 14.11 17.58 -50.52
C THR A 102 13.47 17.33 -51.90
N THR A 103 12.24 17.81 -52.13
CA THR A 103 11.53 17.71 -53.42
C THR A 103 11.37 19.10 -54.04
#